data_AF-A0A0Q5LGQ6-F1
#
_entry.id   AF-A0A0Q5LGQ6-F1
#
_cell.length_a   1.000
_cell.length_b   1.000
_cell.length_c   1.000
_cell.angle_alpha   90.00
_cell.angle_beta   90.00
_cell.angle_gamma   90.00
#
_symmetry.space_group_name_H-M   'P 1'
#
loop_
_entity.id
_entity.type
_entity.pdbx_description
1 polymer ?
#
loop_
_entity_poly.entity_id
_entity_poly.type
_entity_poly.pdbx_seq_one_letter_code
_entity_poly.pdbx_strand_id
1 'polypeptide(L)'
;MAYAVVGALQVLVWNPLAAVPRLSLPEIHSELDRVGQSFSPAPVIAWAVLGVGAAVVVAVSTIRRSRLTLGQVVLAQALVLVGGAPSLLLVAFAPGMQLADGFGISGYDHSPWARPLYLTSLLAMVAAIAAAGPAVTASRARPSECGRVL
;
A
#
# COMPACT_ATOMS: atom_id res chain seq x y z
N MET A 1 4.77 -6.39 -6.12
CA MET A 1 4.89 -7.73 -5.51
C MET A 1 5.56 -7.67 -4.14
N ALA A 2 6.84 -7.31 -4.06
CA ALA A 2 7.58 -7.27 -2.78
C ALA A 2 6.87 -6.46 -1.69
N TYR A 3 6.37 -5.25 -2.02
CA TYR A 3 5.58 -4.42 -1.11
C TYR A 3 4.40 -5.17 -0.47
N ALA A 4 3.64 -5.92 -1.26
CA ALA A 4 2.46 -6.65 -0.79
C ALA A 4 2.85 -7.84 0.10
N VAL A 5 3.90 -8.58 -0.26
CA VAL A 5 4.41 -9.70 0.55
C VAL A 5 4.93 -9.21 1.89
N VAL A 6 5.77 -8.18 1.88
CA VAL A 6 6.33 -7.57 3.09
C VAL A 6 5.22 -6.98 3.95
N GLY A 7 4.22 -6.32 3.35
CA GLY A 7 3.05 -5.82 4.06
C GLY A 7 2.20 -6.92 4.72
N ALA A 8 1.96 -8.03 4.00
CA ALA A 8 1.23 -9.16 4.55
C ALA A 8 1.99 -9.83 5.72
N LEU A 9 3.30 -10.04 5.57
CA LEU A 9 4.15 -10.56 6.64
C LEU A 9 4.21 -9.59 7.84
N GLN A 10 4.29 -8.29 7.58
CA GLN A 10 4.24 -7.28 8.63
C GLN A 10 2.96 -7.41 9.45
N VAL A 11 1.79 -7.47 8.81
CA VAL A 11 0.51 -7.48 9.52
C VAL A 11 0.23 -8.82 10.20
N LEU A 12 0.50 -9.94 9.53
CA LEU A 12 0.09 -11.28 10.01
C LEU A 12 1.14 -11.98 10.86
N VAL A 13 2.42 -11.60 10.76
CA VAL A 13 3.51 -12.36 11.37
C VAL A 13 4.36 -11.47 12.26
N TRP A 14 5.00 -10.44 11.69
CA TRP A 14 5.98 -9.67 12.43
C TRP A 14 5.35 -8.75 13.47
N ASN A 15 4.20 -8.15 13.18
CA ASN A 15 3.52 -7.28 14.13
C ASN A 15 2.97 -8.06 15.34
N PRO A 16 2.25 -9.18 15.20
CA PRO A 16 1.82 -9.99 16.34
C PRO A 16 2.98 -10.50 17.20
N LEU A 17 4.06 -10.99 16.56
CA LEU A 17 5.24 -11.46 17.29
C LEU A 17 5.98 -10.32 18.03
N ALA A 18 6.01 -9.12 17.45
CA ALA A 18 6.58 -7.94 18.12
C ALA A 18 5.69 -7.42 19.25
N ALA A 19 4.37 -7.55 19.10
CA ALA A 19 3.38 -7.14 20.09
C ALA A 19 3.42 -8.03 21.35
N VAL A 20 3.65 -9.34 21.18
CA VAL A 20 3.71 -10.32 22.28
C VAL A 20 4.95 -11.20 22.16
N PRO A 21 6.16 -10.70 22.52
CA PRO A 21 7.43 -11.38 22.23
C PRO A 21 7.65 -12.73 22.93
N ARG A 22 6.83 -13.04 23.95
CA ARG A 22 6.93 -14.26 24.74
C ARG A 22 6.13 -15.43 24.17
N LEU A 23 5.28 -15.18 23.18
CA LEU A 23 4.41 -16.18 22.58
C LEU A 23 4.76 -16.41 21.11
N SER A 24 4.60 -17.64 20.67
CA SER A 24 4.58 -18.00 19.26
C SER A 24 3.26 -17.60 18.60
N LEU A 25 3.23 -17.50 17.26
CA LEU A 25 2.02 -17.18 16.51
C LEU A 25 0.82 -18.09 16.81
N PRO A 26 0.97 -19.43 16.88
CA PRO A 26 -0.14 -20.30 17.25
C PRO A 26 -0.66 -20.03 18.67
N GLU A 27 0.24 -19.78 19.62
CA GLU A 27 -0.14 -19.46 21.01
C GLU A 27 -0.92 -18.14 21.06
N ILE A 28 -0.49 -17.13 20.30
CA ILE A 28 -1.20 -15.85 20.16
C ILE A 28 -2.63 -16.07 19.64
N HIS A 29 -2.82 -16.86 18.58
CA HIS A 29 -4.15 -17.15 18.06
C HIS A 29 -5.00 -17.91 19.07
N SER A 30 -4.44 -18.91 19.75
CA SER A 30 -5.16 -19.68 20.76
C SER A 30 -5.60 -18.85 21.96
N GLU A 31 -4.77 -17.88 22.36
CA GLU A 31 -5.09 -16.98 23.47
C GLU A 31 -6.14 -15.96 23.07
N LEU A 32 -6.07 -15.42 21.84
CA LEU A 32 -7.12 -14.57 21.30
C LEU A 32 -8.45 -15.32 21.26
N ASP A 33 -8.46 -16.55 20.73
CA ASP A 33 -9.67 -17.38 20.67
C ASP A 33 -10.25 -17.62 22.07
N ARG A 34 -9.40 -17.82 23.09
CA ARG A 34 -9.79 -17.99 24.50
C ARG A 34 -10.51 -16.78 25.07
N VAL A 35 -10.15 -15.56 24.64
CA VAL A 35 -10.79 -14.30 25.07
C VAL A 35 -11.86 -13.81 24.10
N GLY A 36 -12.27 -14.66 23.14
CA GLY A 36 -13.31 -14.35 22.15
C GLY A 36 -12.87 -13.38 21.05
N GLN A 37 -11.57 -13.15 20.91
CA GLN A 37 -10.97 -12.35 19.86
C GLN A 37 -10.37 -13.25 18.77
N SER A 38 -10.32 -12.77 17.54
CA SER A 38 -9.58 -13.44 16.47
C SER A 38 -9.37 -12.46 15.32
N PHE A 39 -8.36 -12.71 14.49
CA PHE A 39 -8.20 -11.99 13.24
C PHE A 39 -8.00 -12.98 12.09
N SER A 40 -8.71 -12.72 10.98
CA SER A 40 -8.61 -13.55 9.78
C SER A 40 -7.47 -13.08 8.89
N PRO A 41 -6.70 -14.00 8.27
CA PRO A 41 -5.73 -13.62 7.25
C PRO A 41 -6.39 -13.21 5.93
N ALA A 42 -7.66 -13.55 5.71
CA ALA A 42 -8.33 -13.37 4.41
C ALA A 42 -8.38 -11.90 3.94
N PRO A 43 -8.72 -10.90 4.77
CA PRO A 43 -8.70 -9.50 4.33
C PRO A 43 -7.30 -9.00 3.94
N VAL A 44 -6.26 -9.45 4.64
CA VAL A 44 -4.86 -9.08 4.34
C VAL A 44 -4.39 -9.72 3.05
N ILE A 45 -4.73 -10.99 2.83
CA ILE A 45 -4.44 -11.69 1.57
C ILE A 45 -5.19 -11.04 0.41
N ALA A 46 -6.47 -10.72 0.58
CA ALA A 46 -7.26 -10.02 -0.43
C ALA A 46 -6.65 -8.65 -0.78
N TRP A 47 -6.26 -7.86 0.23
CA TRP A 47 -5.53 -6.61 0.03
C TRP A 47 -4.25 -6.80 -0.79
N ALA A 48 -3.43 -7.80 -0.43
CA ALA A 48 -2.18 -8.09 -1.13
C ALA A 48 -2.43 -8.46 -2.60
N VAL A 49 -3.40 -9.34 -2.86
CA VAL A 49 -3.78 -9.77 -4.21
C VAL A 49 -4.33 -8.61 -5.03
N LEU A 50 -5.19 -7.76 -4.45
CA LEU A 50 -5.75 -6.60 -5.13
C LEU A 50 -4.66 -5.56 -5.47
N GLY A 51 -3.74 -5.27 -4.56
CA GLY A 51 -2.63 -4.36 -4.83
C GLY A 51 -1.70 -4.87 -5.93
N VAL A 52 -1.41 -6.17 -5.91
CA VAL A 52 -0.64 -6.88 -6.95
C VAL A 52 -1.38 -6.83 -8.30
N GLY A 53 -2.67 -7.15 -8.31
CA GLY A 53 -3.52 -7.11 -9.49
C GLY A 53 -3.59 -5.70 -10.11
N ALA A 54 -3.77 -4.67 -9.28
CA ALA A 54 -3.77 -3.28 -9.73
C ALA A 54 -2.45 -2.90 -10.42
N ALA A 55 -1.31 -3.25 -9.83
CA ALA A 55 0.01 -2.99 -10.42
C ALA A 55 0.17 -3.70 -11.79
N VAL A 56 -0.29 -4.94 -11.91
CA VAL A 56 -0.27 -5.72 -13.16
C VAL A 56 -1.19 -5.10 -14.21
N VAL A 57 -2.42 -4.71 -13.84
CA VAL A 57 -3.37 -4.05 -14.76
C VAL A 57 -2.78 -2.76 -15.29
N VAL A 58 -2.14 -1.95 -14.45
CA VAL A 58 -1.45 -0.72 -14.87
C VAL A 58 -0.27 -1.05 -15.79
N ALA A 59 0.53 -2.05 -15.46
CA ALA A 59 1.67 -2.47 -16.29
C ALA A 59 1.22 -2.95 -17.68
N VAL A 60 0.22 -3.83 -17.74
CA VAL A 60 -0.33 -4.34 -19.01
C VAL A 60 -0.98 -3.22 -19.82
N SER A 61 -1.74 -2.33 -19.17
CA SER A 61 -2.39 -1.20 -19.83
C SER A 61 -1.39 -0.20 -20.41
N THR A 62 -0.26 -0.01 -19.73
CA THR A 62 0.81 0.87 -20.22
C THR A 62 1.57 0.25 -21.39
N ILE A 63 1.89 -1.04 -21.34
CA ILE A 63 2.52 -1.79 -22.45
C ILE A 63 1.63 -1.78 -23.70
N ARG A 64 0.32 -1.95 -23.54
CA ARG A 64 -0.64 -1.96 -24.66
C ARG A 64 -0.83 -0.59 -25.31
N ARG A 65 -0.36 0.50 -24.70
CA ARG A 65 -0.50 1.87 -25.23
C ARG A 65 0.82 2.37 -25.79
N SER A 66 0.96 2.33 -27.11
CA SER A 66 2.18 2.71 -27.84
C SER A 66 2.59 4.19 -27.77
N ARG A 67 1.81 5.04 -27.08
CA ARG A 67 1.98 6.51 -27.07
C ARG A 67 2.23 7.10 -25.67
N LEU A 68 2.45 6.26 -24.65
CA LEU A 68 2.74 6.77 -23.31
C LEU A 68 4.20 7.19 -23.19
N THR A 69 4.42 8.35 -22.58
CA THR A 69 5.78 8.78 -22.21
C THR A 69 6.25 7.99 -20.98
N LEU A 70 7.57 7.89 -20.81
CA LEU A 70 8.17 7.26 -19.63
C LEU A 70 7.62 7.88 -18.32
N GLY A 71 7.44 9.20 -18.29
CA GLY A 71 6.87 9.91 -17.13
C GLY A 71 5.43 9.47 -16.82
N GLN A 72 4.59 9.22 -17.82
CA GLN A 72 3.22 8.74 -17.61
C GLN A 72 3.18 7.31 -17.06
N VAL A 73 4.09 6.44 -17.51
CA VAL A 73 4.22 5.07 -16.98
C VAL A 73 4.70 5.10 -15.53
N VAL A 74 5.72 5.90 -15.23
CA VAL A 74 6.25 6.09 -13.87
C VAL A 74 5.16 6.65 -12.96
N LEU A 75 4.43 7.68 -13.39
CA LEU A 75 3.33 8.27 -12.64
C LEU A 75 2.25 7.22 -12.31
N ALA A 76 1.81 6.45 -13.30
CA ALA A 76 0.75 5.46 -13.09
C ALA A 76 1.15 4.37 -12.09
N GLN A 77 2.38 3.86 -12.17
CA GLN A 77 2.90 2.87 -11.21
C GLN A 77 3.14 3.48 -9.82
N ALA A 78 3.67 4.71 -9.77
CA ALA A 78 3.90 5.42 -8.52
C ALA A 78 2.59 5.66 -7.76
N LEU A 79 1.50 6.02 -8.44
CA LEU A 79 0.19 6.20 -7.81
C LEU A 79 -0.35 4.93 -7.14
N VAL A 80 -0.07 3.75 -7.69
CA VAL A 80 -0.42 2.48 -7.04
C VAL A 80 0.33 2.32 -5.72
N LEU A 81 1.63 2.64 -5.69
CA LEU A 81 2.44 2.57 -4.47
C LEU A 81 2.08 3.65 -3.45
N VAL A 82 1.67 4.84 -3.90
CA VAL A 82 1.15 5.90 -3.03
C VAL A 82 -0.07 5.42 -2.25
N GLY A 83 -1.00 4.74 -2.93
CA GLY A 83 -2.16 4.11 -2.29
C GLY A 83 -1.81 2.95 -1.35
N GLY A 84 -0.59 2.41 -1.44
CA GLY A 84 -0.10 1.31 -0.60
C GLY A 84 -0.05 1.65 0.88
N ALA A 85 0.40 2.84 1.26
CA ALA A 85 0.50 3.27 2.67
C ALA A 85 -0.86 3.42 3.37
N PRO A 86 -1.83 4.19 2.84
CA PRO A 86 -3.13 4.34 3.49
C PRO A 86 -3.92 3.02 3.49
N SER A 87 -3.83 2.21 2.43
CA SER A 87 -4.50 0.90 2.41
C SER A 87 -3.88 -0.09 3.38
N LEU A 88 -2.55 -0.06 3.58
CA LEU A 88 -1.87 -0.86 4.59
C LEU A 88 -2.35 -0.50 6.01
N LEU A 89 -2.49 0.80 6.30
CA LEU A 89 -3.01 1.25 7.59
C LEU A 89 -4.45 0.74 7.84
N LEU A 90 -5.31 0.81 6.83
CA LEU A 90 -6.69 0.32 6.93
C LEU A 90 -6.77 -1.20 7.16
N VAL A 91 -5.96 -1.98 6.44
CA VAL A 91 -6.00 -3.44 6.55
C VAL A 91 -5.35 -3.95 7.84
N ALA A 92 -4.36 -3.22 8.36
CA ALA A 92 -3.69 -3.54 9.63
C ALA A 92 -4.53 -3.18 10.86
N PHE A 93 -5.51 -2.28 10.70
CA PHE A 93 -6.30 -1.74 11.81
C PHE A 93 -7.06 -2.82 12.58
N ALA A 94 -7.80 -3.68 11.88
CA ALA A 94 -8.59 -4.72 12.54
C ALA A 94 -7.70 -5.72 13.31
N PRO A 95 -6.66 -6.35 12.73
CA PRO A 95 -5.74 -7.19 13.49
C PRO A 95 -5.09 -6.47 14.69
N GLY A 96 -4.73 -5.19 14.53
CA GLY A 96 -4.16 -4.38 15.61
C GLY A 96 -5.12 -4.19 16.79
N MET A 97 -6.39 -3.90 16.51
CA MET A 97 -7.44 -3.77 17.54
C MET A 97 -7.70 -5.09 18.27
N GLN A 98 -7.77 -6.22 17.54
CA GLN A 98 -7.99 -7.53 18.15
C GLN A 98 -6.86 -7.91 19.10
N LEU A 99 -5.60 -7.57 18.74
CA LEU A 99 -4.44 -7.75 19.61
C LEU A 99 -4.50 -6.82 20.83
N ALA A 100 -4.92 -5.56 20.64
CA ALA A 100 -5.08 -4.60 21.72
C ALA A 100 -6.09 -5.08 22.76
N ASP A 101 -7.27 -5.49 22.31
CA ASP A 101 -8.35 -5.96 23.19
C ASP A 101 -8.01 -7.30 23.85
N GLY A 102 -7.28 -8.17 23.16
CA GLY A 102 -6.90 -9.49 23.69
C GLY A 102 -5.77 -9.45 24.72
N PHE A 103 -4.75 -8.60 24.51
CA PHE A 103 -3.56 -8.56 25.36
C PHE A 103 -3.44 -7.29 26.22
N GLY A 104 -4.39 -6.36 26.12
CA GLY A 104 -4.35 -5.09 26.85
C GLY A 104 -3.20 -4.18 26.41
N ILE A 105 -2.81 -4.25 25.14
CA ILE A 105 -1.69 -3.49 24.55
C ILE A 105 -2.22 -2.37 23.65
N SER A 106 -1.34 -1.48 23.18
CA SER A 106 -1.73 -0.48 22.18
C SER A 106 -2.04 -1.13 20.82
N GLY A 107 -3.10 -0.71 20.12
CA GLY A 107 -3.43 -1.25 18.79
C GLY A 107 -2.53 -0.77 17.63
N TYR A 108 -1.43 -0.08 17.92
CA TYR A 108 -0.51 0.43 16.91
C TYR A 108 0.48 -0.64 16.43
N ASP A 109 1.20 -0.36 15.35
CA ASP A 109 2.28 -1.22 14.86
C ASP A 109 3.46 -1.27 15.85
N HIS A 110 3.75 -2.45 16.37
CA HIS A 110 4.88 -2.72 17.25
C HIS A 110 6.15 -3.09 16.46
N SER A 111 5.98 -3.64 15.25
CA SER A 111 7.11 -4.04 14.41
C SER A 111 7.67 -2.88 13.57
N PRO A 112 9.01 -2.70 13.49
CA PRO A 112 9.63 -1.63 12.71
C PRO A 112 9.51 -1.82 11.19
N TRP A 113 9.08 -2.99 10.71
CA TRP A 113 9.05 -3.31 9.27
C TRP A 113 7.93 -2.61 8.49
N ALA A 114 7.01 -1.92 9.17
CA ALA A 114 6.10 -0.99 8.50
C ALA A 114 6.82 0.25 7.95
N ARG A 115 7.92 0.70 8.57
CA ARG A 115 8.70 1.88 8.16
C ARG A 115 9.16 1.85 6.71
N PRO A 116 9.84 0.79 6.21
CA PRO A 116 10.25 0.75 4.80
C PRO A 116 9.07 0.77 3.82
N LEU A 117 7.89 0.26 4.20
CA LEU A 117 6.68 0.33 3.37
C LEU A 117 6.20 1.79 3.25
N TYR A 118 6.09 2.50 4.38
CA TYR A 118 5.74 3.92 4.39
C TYR A 118 6.76 4.78 3.63
N LEU A 119 8.05 4.49 3.77
CA LEU A 119 9.11 5.17 3.00
C LEU A 119 8.97 4.89 1.50
N THR A 120 8.63 3.66 1.11
CA THR A 120 8.42 3.32 -0.31
C THR A 120 7.25 4.10 -0.90
N SER A 121 6.13 4.20 -0.17
CA SER A 121 4.99 5.00 -0.61
C SER A 121 5.30 6.50 -0.64
N LEU A 122 6.11 7.01 0.29
CA LEU A 122 6.56 8.40 0.29
C LEU A 122 7.45 8.70 -0.91
N LEU A 123 8.42 7.84 -1.21
CA LEU A 123 9.27 7.97 -2.39
C LEU A 123 8.46 7.87 -3.69
N ALA A 124 7.46 6.99 -3.72
CA ALA A 124 6.52 6.91 -4.84
C ALA A 124 5.70 8.21 -4.98
N MET A 125 5.29 8.84 -3.89
CA MET A 125 4.62 10.14 -3.93
C MET A 125 5.53 11.21 -4.56
N VAL A 126 6.79 11.27 -4.13
CA VAL A 126 7.77 12.21 -4.71
C VAL A 126 7.97 11.95 -6.21
N ALA A 127 8.09 10.67 -6.61
CA ALA A 127 8.21 10.30 -8.01
C ALA A 127 6.95 10.68 -8.83
N ALA A 128 5.75 10.49 -8.26
CA ALA A 128 4.50 10.90 -8.90
C ALA A 128 4.43 12.42 -9.10
N ILE A 129 4.79 13.21 -8.08
CA ILE A 129 4.84 14.67 -8.19
C ILE A 129 5.83 15.11 -9.26
N ALA A 130 7.04 14.54 -9.25
CA ALA A 130 8.08 14.85 -10.24
C ALA A 130 7.64 14.47 -11.67
N ALA A 131 6.97 13.33 -11.85
CA ALA A 131 6.48 12.87 -13.14
C ALA A 131 5.25 13.68 -13.65
N ALA A 132 4.45 14.24 -12.74
CA ALA A 132 3.31 15.09 -13.08
C ALA A 132 3.75 16.50 -13.54
N GLY A 133 4.87 17.01 -13.02
CA GLY A 133 5.39 18.35 -13.35
C GLY A 133 5.45 18.67 -14.85
N PRO A 134 6.11 17.83 -15.68
CA PRO A 134 6.19 18.02 -17.13
C PRO A 134 4.82 18.04 -17.83
N ALA A 135 3.86 17.24 -17.34
CA ALA A 135 2.51 17.16 -17.91
C ALA A 135 1.69 18.42 -17.65
N VAL A 136 1.80 19.00 -16.44
CA VAL A 136 1.10 20.24 -16.06
C VAL A 136 1.64 21.45 -16.83
N THR A 137 2.96 21.52 -17.05
CA THR A 137 3.58 22.59 -17.85
C THR A 137 3.23 22.51 -19.33
N ALA A 138 3.16 21.31 -19.91
CA ALA A 138 2.80 21.13 -21.32
C ALA A 138 1.32 21.49 -21.61
N SER A 139 0.43 21.26 -20.66
CA SER A 139 -0.99 21.66 -20.78
C SER A 139 -1.20 23.17 -20.75
N ARG A 140 -0.33 23.92 -20.05
CA ARG A 140 -0.37 25.40 -20.02
C ARG A 140 0.20 26.05 -21.28
N ALA A 141 1.03 25.33 -22.04
CA ALA A 141 1.72 25.83 -23.23
C ALA A 141 0.94 25.64 -24.54
N ARG A 142 -0.37 25.32 -24.50
CA ARG A 142 -1.23 25.36 -25.69
C ARG A 142 -2.06 26.66 -25.70
N PRO A 143 -1.58 27.75 -26.31
CA PRO A 143 -2.45 28.87 -26.65
C PRO A 143 -3.50 28.38 -27.65
N SER A 144 -4.73 28.82 -27.44
CA SER A 144 -5.86 28.60 -28.35
C SER A 144 -5.55 29.13 -29.76
N GLU A 145 -5.31 28.23 -30.72
CA GLU A 145 -5.37 28.52 -32.16
C GLU A 145 -6.84 28.73 -32.58
N CYS A 146 -7.50 29.73 -32.00
CA CYS A 146 -8.81 30.21 -32.45
C CYS A 146 -8.64 31.67 -32.84
N GLY A 147 -8.17 31.89 -34.07
CA GLY A 147 -7.89 33.24 -34.57
C GLY A 147 -7.15 33.28 -35.90
N ARG A 148 -7.50 32.41 -36.85
CA ARG A 148 -7.08 32.62 -38.25
C ARG A 148 -8.05 31.96 -39.23
N VAL A 149 -9.20 32.60 -39.44
CA VAL A 149 -9.94 32.53 -40.69
C VAL A 149 -10.24 33.98 -41.05
N LEU A 150 -9.42 34.53 -41.94
CA LEU A 150 -9.77 35.67 -42.80
C LEU A 150 -10.05 35.07 -44.17
#